data_AF-A0A429XCB0-F1
#
_entry.id   AF-A0A429XCB0-F1
#
_cell.length_a   1.000
_cell.length_b   1.000
_cell.length_c   1.000
_cell.angle_alpha   90.00
_cell.angle_beta   90.00
_cell.angle_gamma   90.00
#
_symmetry.space_group_name_H-M   'P 1'
#
loop_
_entity.id
_entity.type
_entity.pdbx_description
1 polymer ?
#
loop_
_entity_poly.entity_id
_entity_poly.type
_entity_poly.pdbx_seq_one_letter_code
_entity_poly.pdbx_strand_id
1 'polypeptide(L)'
;MTKYTKEDIVERAHELASMIAKTEEVDFFKRAEAQINENQKVREMIASIKSLQKQAVNFQHYEKERALELVEEKIEKLEKELDEIPIVQEFKQSQTDVNDLLQMVASAISNKVTDEILVSTGGDLLTGDTGSKLKNSPSSCS
;
A
#
# COMPACT_ATOMS: atom_id res chain seq x y z
N MET A 1 22.38 -23.92 14.68
CA MET A 1 21.80 -22.70 14.09
C MET A 1 20.71 -22.22 15.01
N THR A 2 20.87 -21.02 15.56
CA THR A 2 19.83 -20.35 16.35
C THR A 2 18.64 -20.09 15.43
N LYS A 3 17.43 -20.51 15.84
CA LYS A 3 16.20 -20.19 15.12
C LYS A 3 15.75 -18.81 15.60
N TYR A 4 15.42 -17.92 14.67
CA TYR A 4 14.79 -16.64 15.01
C TYR A 4 13.36 -16.87 15.50
N THR A 5 12.96 -16.10 16.50
CA THR A 5 11.57 -16.02 16.96
C THR A 5 10.77 -15.06 16.08
N LYS A 6 9.44 -15.06 16.21
CA LYS A 6 8.61 -14.11 15.46
C LYS A 6 8.88 -12.68 15.92
N GLU A 7 9.14 -12.52 17.20
CA GLU A 7 9.50 -11.27 17.85
C GLU A 7 10.79 -10.68 17.25
N ASP A 8 11.83 -11.50 17.07
CA ASP A 8 13.09 -11.06 16.42
C ASP A 8 12.86 -10.54 15.00
N ILE A 9 11.96 -11.18 14.23
CA ILE A 9 11.63 -10.77 12.86
C ILE A 9 10.85 -9.44 12.86
N VAL A 10 9.91 -9.26 13.79
CA VAL A 10 9.15 -8.02 13.94
C VAL A 10 10.06 -6.86 14.33
N GLU A 11 11.03 -7.09 15.22
CA GLU A 11 12.02 -6.08 15.60
C GLU A 11 12.84 -5.62 14.38
N ARG A 12 13.34 -6.56 13.56
CA ARG A 12 14.04 -6.24 12.30
C ARG A 12 13.15 -5.52 11.30
N ALA A 13 11.85 -5.85 11.25
CA ALA A 13 10.91 -5.15 10.40
C ALA A 13 10.70 -3.69 10.86
N HIS A 14 10.72 -3.42 12.17
CA HIS A 14 10.69 -2.05 12.68
C HIS A 14 11.94 -1.24 12.35
N GLU A 15 13.13 -1.87 12.39
CA GLU A 15 14.37 -1.25 11.91
C GLU A 15 14.26 -0.89 10.42
N LEU A 16 13.76 -1.82 9.60
CA LEU A 16 13.53 -1.60 8.17
C LEU A 16 12.52 -0.48 7.91
N ALA A 17 11.40 -0.46 8.63
CA ALA A 17 10.42 0.62 8.55
C ALA A 17 11.03 1.98 8.92
N SER A 18 11.92 2.02 9.91
CA SER A 18 12.64 3.24 10.30
C SER A 18 13.61 3.73 9.23
N MET A 19 14.19 2.83 8.43
CA MET A 19 15.01 3.19 7.28
C MET A 19 14.14 3.73 6.14
N ILE A 20 13.04 3.05 5.82
CA ILE A 20 12.07 3.48 4.80
C ILE A 20 11.52 4.88 5.14
N ALA A 21 11.21 5.15 6.42
CA ALA A 21 10.70 6.44 6.86
C ALA A 21 11.67 7.64 6.65
N LYS A 22 12.93 7.36 6.31
CA LYS A 22 14.01 8.33 6.06
C LYS A 22 14.43 8.36 4.59
N THR A 23 13.64 7.80 3.67
CA THR A 23 13.93 7.88 2.24
C THR A 23 13.34 9.15 1.63
N GLU A 24 13.82 9.50 0.43
CA GLU A 24 13.39 10.71 -0.28
C GLU A 24 11.90 10.68 -0.64
N GLU A 25 11.35 9.51 -0.97
CA GLU A 25 9.93 9.31 -1.28
C GLU A 25 9.06 9.68 -0.08
N VAL A 26 9.45 9.23 1.12
CA VAL A 26 8.73 9.53 2.36
C VAL A 26 8.90 11.01 2.75
N ASP A 27 10.07 11.60 2.53
CA ASP A 27 10.28 13.03 2.79
C ASP A 27 9.54 13.94 1.79
N PHE A 28 9.37 13.50 0.55
CA PHE A 28 8.48 14.15 -0.42
C PHE A 28 7.01 14.06 0.03
N PHE A 29 6.55 12.88 0.47
CA PHE A 29 5.22 12.68 1.03
C PHE A 29 4.93 13.63 2.22
N LYS A 30 5.84 13.70 3.19
CA LYS A 30 5.69 14.61 4.36
C LYS A 30 5.57 16.08 3.96
N ARG A 31 6.34 16.52 2.96
CA ARG A 31 6.29 17.91 2.47
C ARG A 31 4.99 18.21 1.75
N ALA A 32 4.54 17.32 0.87
CA ALA A 32 3.27 17.47 0.17
C ALA A 32 2.08 17.46 1.16
N GLU A 33 2.13 16.59 2.18
CA GLU A 33 1.14 16.54 3.26
C GLU A 33 1.06 17.88 4.01
N ALA A 34 2.21 18.46 4.38
CA ALA A 34 2.26 19.74 5.07
C ALA A 34 1.62 20.87 4.23
N GLN A 35 1.92 20.92 2.92
CA GLN A 35 1.36 21.93 2.02
C GLN A 35 -0.17 21.79 1.87
N ILE A 36 -0.68 20.56 1.78
CA ILE A 36 -2.12 20.29 1.79
C ILE A 36 -2.76 20.78 3.08
N ASN A 37 -2.13 20.47 4.21
CA ASN A 37 -2.65 20.84 5.53
C ASN A 37 -2.63 22.35 5.76
N GLU A 38 -1.73 23.10 5.13
CA GLU A 38 -1.68 24.56 5.21
C GLU A 38 -2.69 25.25 4.27
N ASN A 39 -3.11 24.59 3.19
CA ASN A 39 -4.02 25.16 2.21
C ASN A 39 -5.48 25.18 2.72
N GLN A 40 -5.98 26.38 3.02
CA GLN A 40 -7.34 26.59 3.54
C GLN A 40 -8.43 26.02 2.60
N LYS A 41 -8.32 26.23 1.28
CA LYS A 41 -9.31 25.76 0.30
C LYS A 41 -9.39 24.23 0.33
N VAL A 42 -8.25 23.55 0.31
CA VAL A 42 -8.17 22.09 0.37
C VAL A 42 -8.78 21.57 1.68
N ARG A 43 -8.46 22.19 2.82
CA ARG A 43 -9.06 21.82 4.11
C ARG A 43 -10.58 21.93 4.12
N GLU A 44 -11.12 23.02 3.58
CA GLU A 44 -12.57 23.26 3.51
C GLU A 44 -13.27 22.23 2.59
N MET A 45 -12.66 21.91 1.45
CA MET A 45 -13.17 20.89 0.53
C MET A 45 -13.18 19.50 1.18
N ILE A 46 -12.07 19.10 1.83
CA ILE A 46 -11.98 17.82 2.56
C ILE A 46 -13.02 17.76 3.69
N ALA A 47 -13.20 18.83 4.46
CA ALA A 47 -14.21 18.89 5.51
C ALA A 47 -15.63 18.73 4.94
N SER A 48 -15.90 19.37 3.80
CA SER A 48 -17.19 19.27 3.10
C SER A 48 -17.44 17.86 2.58
N ILE A 49 -16.44 17.22 1.97
CA ILE A 49 -16.50 15.82 1.52
C ILE A 49 -16.81 14.89 2.69
N LYS A 50 -16.09 15.01 3.82
CA LYS A 50 -16.35 14.18 5.03
C LYS A 50 -17.76 14.36 5.58
N SER A 51 -18.27 15.59 5.58
CA SER A 51 -19.65 15.88 5.99
C SER A 51 -20.68 15.21 5.08
N LEU A 52 -20.45 15.26 3.77
CA LEU A 52 -21.32 14.61 2.78
C LEU A 52 -21.24 13.08 2.87
N GLN A 53 -20.05 12.50 3.05
CA GLN A 53 -19.88 11.06 3.27
C GLN A 53 -20.68 10.57 4.49
N LYS A 54 -20.66 11.33 5.59
CA LYS A 54 -21.49 11.01 6.77
C LYS A 54 -22.99 11.06 6.47
N GLN A 55 -23.42 12.02 5.64
CA GLN A 55 -24.82 12.08 5.17
C GLN A 55 -25.16 10.91 4.24
N ALA A 56 -24.26 10.51 3.35
CA ALA A 56 -24.42 9.36 2.48
C ALA A 56 -24.62 8.08 3.28
N VAL A 57 -23.78 7.82 4.29
CA VAL A 57 -23.93 6.67 5.20
C VAL A 57 -25.30 6.68 5.90
N ASN A 58 -25.76 7.85 6.33
CA ASN A 58 -27.09 8.00 6.94
C ASN A 58 -28.22 7.74 5.93
N PHE A 59 -28.12 8.24 4.70
CA PHE A 59 -29.13 8.00 3.66
C PHE A 59 -29.16 6.55 3.20
N GLN A 60 -28.00 5.90 3.11
CA GLN A 60 -27.89 4.47 2.84
C GLN A 60 -28.57 3.65 3.94
N HIS A 61 -28.34 3.99 5.23
CA HIS A 61 -28.96 3.29 6.35
C HIS A 61 -30.50 3.40 6.35
N TYR A 62 -31.03 4.54 5.92
CA TYR A 62 -32.48 4.78 5.84
C TYR A 62 -33.08 4.50 4.44
N GLU A 63 -32.33 3.84 3.54
CA GLU A 63 -32.78 3.46 2.19
C GLU A 63 -33.33 4.65 1.37
N LYS A 64 -32.75 5.85 1.55
CA LYS A 64 -33.12 7.07 0.83
C LYS A 64 -32.35 7.19 -0.48
N GLU A 65 -32.58 6.28 -1.42
CA GLU A 65 -31.82 6.14 -2.67
C GLU A 65 -31.64 7.46 -3.43
N ARG A 66 -32.72 8.19 -3.70
CA ARG A 66 -32.63 9.47 -4.43
C ARG A 66 -31.79 10.55 -3.70
N ALA A 67 -31.82 10.55 -2.36
CA ALA A 67 -31.01 11.49 -1.58
C ALA A 67 -29.55 11.06 -1.53
N LEU A 68 -29.29 9.75 -1.50
CA LEU A 68 -27.97 9.16 -1.58
C LEU A 68 -27.29 9.53 -2.90
N GLU A 69 -27.95 9.28 -4.04
CA GLU A 69 -27.43 9.63 -5.38
C GLU A 69 -27.03 11.11 -5.49
N LEU A 70 -27.88 12.01 -5.01
CA LEU A 70 -27.59 13.46 -5.03
C LEU A 70 -26.41 13.86 -4.14
N VAL A 71 -26.16 13.13 -3.06
CA VAL A 71 -24.99 13.37 -2.20
C VAL A 71 -23.74 12.80 -2.84
N GLU A 72 -23.81 11.61 -3.43
CA GLU A 72 -22.70 10.99 -4.14
C GLU A 72 -22.25 11.83 -5.33
N GLU A 73 -23.18 12.38 -6.12
CA GLU A 73 -22.85 13.28 -7.23
C GLU A 73 -22.14 14.56 -6.74
N LYS A 74 -22.51 15.08 -5.57
CA LYS A 74 -21.84 16.24 -4.95
C LYS A 74 -20.44 15.88 -4.44
N ILE A 75 -20.27 14.70 -3.86
CA ILE A 75 -18.96 14.20 -3.43
C ILE A 75 -18.06 14.09 -4.65
N GLU A 76 -18.53 13.45 -5.72
CA GLU A 76 -17.75 13.25 -6.94
C GLU A 76 -17.31 14.57 -7.57
N LYS A 77 -18.19 15.59 -7.59
CA LYS A 77 -17.83 16.93 -8.07
C LYS A 77 -16.73 17.58 -7.21
N LEU A 78 -16.87 17.52 -5.89
CA LEU A 78 -15.86 18.07 -4.98
C LEU A 78 -14.53 17.32 -5.06
N GLU A 79 -14.56 16.01 -5.25
CA GLU A 79 -13.36 15.19 -5.45
C GLU A 79 -12.67 15.55 -6.76
N LYS A 80 -13.41 15.73 -7.86
CA LYS A 80 -12.85 16.21 -9.14
C LYS A 80 -12.21 17.59 -8.99
N GLU A 81 -12.89 18.54 -8.35
CA GLU A 81 -12.33 19.86 -8.08
C GLU A 81 -11.08 19.80 -7.18
N LEU A 82 -11.06 18.87 -6.22
CA LEU A 82 -9.91 18.66 -5.33
C LEU A 82 -8.72 18.11 -6.12
N ASP A 83 -8.98 17.17 -7.03
CA ASP A 83 -7.99 16.51 -7.87
C ASP A 83 -7.36 17.42 -8.93
N GLU A 84 -8.04 18.50 -9.30
CA GLU A 84 -7.49 19.53 -10.19
C GLU A 84 -6.45 20.43 -9.50
N ILE A 85 -6.37 20.40 -8.16
CA ILE A 85 -5.43 21.24 -7.41
C ILE A 85 -4.00 20.65 -7.51
N PRO A 86 -3.00 21.41 -7.99
CA PRO A 86 -1.64 20.88 -8.20
C PRO A 86 -1.02 20.22 -6.96
N ILE A 87 -1.15 20.85 -5.79
CA ILE A 87 -0.61 20.29 -4.53
C ILE A 87 -1.29 18.97 -4.12
N VAL A 88 -2.55 18.75 -4.53
CA VAL A 88 -3.26 17.48 -4.30
C VAL A 88 -2.71 16.41 -5.24
N GLN A 89 -2.44 16.75 -6.49
CA GLN A 89 -1.81 15.84 -7.45
C GLN A 89 -0.42 15.42 -6.98
N GLU A 90 0.39 16.37 -6.51
CA GLU A 90 1.72 16.08 -5.94
C GLU A 90 1.63 15.15 -4.73
N PHE A 91 0.67 15.37 -3.83
CA PHE A 91 0.45 14.47 -2.70
C PHE A 91 -0.01 13.08 -3.12
N LYS A 92 -0.92 12.97 -4.10
CA LYS A 92 -1.33 11.67 -4.66
C LYS A 92 -0.15 10.94 -5.30
N GLN A 93 0.70 11.64 -6.04
CA GLN A 93 1.91 11.06 -6.60
C GLN A 93 2.84 10.56 -5.50
N SER A 94 3.06 11.37 -4.46
CA SER A 94 3.90 10.97 -3.32
C SER A 94 3.38 9.72 -2.59
N GLN A 95 2.06 9.53 -2.52
CA GLN A 95 1.46 8.32 -1.97
C GLN A 95 1.75 7.10 -2.85
N THR A 96 1.64 7.24 -4.17
CA THR A 96 2.01 6.18 -5.11
C THR A 96 3.47 5.80 -4.95
N ASP A 97 4.37 6.80 -4.90
CA ASP A 97 5.82 6.55 -4.78
C ASP A 97 6.17 5.80 -3.49
N VAL A 98 5.55 6.18 -2.36
CA VAL A 98 5.73 5.46 -1.08
C VAL A 98 5.16 4.05 -1.16
N ASN A 99 4.00 3.85 -1.78
CA ASN A 99 3.41 2.51 -1.94
C ASN A 99 4.28 1.62 -2.83
N ASP A 100 4.83 2.15 -3.92
CA ASP A 100 5.73 1.43 -4.82
C ASP A 100 7.00 1.00 -4.10
N LEU A 101 7.56 1.87 -3.23
CA LEU A 101 8.68 1.52 -2.36
C LEU A 101 8.34 0.38 -1.41
N LEU A 102 7.19 0.43 -0.74
CA LEU A 102 6.73 -0.63 0.15
C LEU A 102 6.51 -1.95 -0.60
N GLN A 103 5.92 -1.89 -1.79
CA GLN A 103 5.68 -3.04 -2.65
C GLN A 103 7.00 -3.66 -3.12
N MET A 104 7.99 -2.84 -3.51
CA MET A 104 9.32 -3.30 -3.89
C MET A 104 10.00 -4.06 -2.73
N VAL A 105 9.93 -3.52 -1.51
CA VAL A 105 10.48 -4.17 -0.31
C VAL A 105 9.78 -5.51 -0.03
N ALA A 106 8.45 -5.54 -0.10
CA ALA A 106 7.68 -6.75 0.09
C ALA A 106 8.05 -7.83 -0.94
N SER A 107 8.16 -7.46 -2.22
CA SER A 107 8.57 -8.36 -3.29
C SER A 107 10.01 -8.86 -3.11
N ALA A 108 10.95 -7.99 -2.71
CA ALA A 108 12.33 -8.38 -2.44
C ALA A 108 12.43 -9.41 -1.31
N ILE A 109 11.69 -9.20 -0.21
CA ILE A 109 11.62 -10.15 0.91
C ILE A 109 11.01 -11.48 0.45
N SER A 110 9.86 -11.44 -0.26
CA SER A 110 9.17 -12.64 -0.73
C SER A 110 10.04 -13.50 -1.65
N ASN A 111 10.74 -12.86 -2.60
CA ASN A 111 11.63 -13.56 -3.52
C ASN A 111 12.80 -14.19 -2.75
N LYS A 112 13.44 -13.43 -1.85
CA LYS A 112 14.58 -13.94 -1.08
C LYS A 112 14.19 -15.09 -0.16
N VAL A 113 13.04 -15.02 0.50
CA VAL A 113 12.52 -16.14 1.31
C VAL A 113 12.29 -17.38 0.46
N THR A 114 11.73 -17.22 -0.74
CA THR A 114 11.55 -18.32 -1.70
C THR A 114 12.90 -18.95 -2.08
N ASP A 115 13.90 -18.14 -2.41
CA ASP A 115 15.24 -18.63 -2.78
C ASP A 115 15.91 -19.39 -1.63
N GLU A 116 15.85 -18.87 -0.40
CA GLU A 116 16.41 -19.54 0.78
C GLU A 116 15.71 -20.88 1.06
N ILE A 117 14.40 -20.98 0.83
CA ILE A 117 13.65 -22.26 0.94
C ILE A 117 14.10 -23.24 -0.14
N LEU A 118 14.25 -22.79 -1.39
CA LEU A 118 14.73 -23.64 -2.49
C LEU A 118 16.14 -24.16 -2.21
N VAL A 119 17.08 -23.29 -1.84
CA VAL A 119 18.46 -23.66 -1.52
C VAL A 119 18.53 -24.60 -0.32
N SER A 120 17.83 -24.28 0.78
CA SER A 120 17.86 -25.09 2.00
C SER A 120 17.22 -26.47 1.84
N THR A 121 16.28 -26.63 0.90
CA THR A 121 15.67 -27.92 0.57
C THR A 121 16.46 -28.73 -0.46
N GLY A 122 17.55 -28.19 -1.04
CA GLY A 122 18.30 -28.82 -2.14
C GLY A 122 17.54 -28.79 -3.47
N GLY A 123 16.67 -27.80 -3.63
CA GLY A 123 15.95 -27.49 -4.87
C GLY A 123 16.81 -26.73 -5.88
N ASP A 124 16.20 -26.36 -7.00
CA ASP A 124 16.85 -25.64 -8.08
C ASP A 124 16.20 -24.26 -8.28
N LEU A 125 17.02 -23.21 -8.23
CA LEU A 125 16.62 -21.81 -8.37
C LEU A 125 16.13 -21.48 -9.78
N LEU A 126 16.63 -22.18 -10.81
CA LEU A 126 16.25 -21.93 -12.21
C LEU A 126 14.85 -22.49 -12.54
N THR A 127 14.49 -23.61 -11.92
CA THR A 127 13.22 -24.29 -12.15
C THR A 127 12.16 -23.95 -11.10
N GLY A 128 12.55 -23.35 -9.97
CA GLY A 128 11.66 -22.98 -8.88
C GLY A 128 11.13 -24.20 -8.09
N ASP A 129 11.75 -25.37 -8.29
CA ASP A 129 11.33 -26.63 -7.68
C ASP A 129 12.10 -26.87 -6.37
N THR A 130 11.37 -27.18 -5.30
CA THR A 130 11.96 -27.59 -4.02
C THR A 130 12.61 -28.96 -4.15
N GLY A 131 13.61 -29.26 -3.31
CA GLY A 131 14.30 -30.55 -3.39
C GLY A 131 13.41 -31.75 -3.04
N SER A 132 12.32 -31.57 -2.31
CA SER A 132 11.30 -32.61 -2.11
C SER A 132 10.50 -32.89 -3.38
N LYS A 133 10.27 -31.88 -4.22
CA LYS A 133 9.58 -32.03 -5.50
C LYS A 133 10.49 -32.71 -6.52
N LEU A 134 11.76 -32.30 -6.63
CA LEU A 134 12.76 -32.96 -7.49
C LEU A 134 12.95 -34.45 -7.16
N LYS A 135 12.92 -34.82 -5.87
CA LYS A 135 13.02 -36.22 -5.43
C LYS A 135 11.78 -37.07 -5.72
N ASN A 136 10.61 -36.45 -5.86
CA ASN A 136 9.34 -37.13 -6.09
C ASN A 136 8.85 -37.03 -7.54
N SER A 137 9.54 -36.27 -8.39
CA SER A 137 9.24 -36.23 -9.84
C SER A 137 9.51 -37.60 -10.46
N PRO A 138 8.53 -38.20 -11.18
CA PRO A 138 8.75 -39.47 -11.85
C PRO A 138 9.81 -39.26 -12.93
N SER A 139 10.91 -40.03 -12.85
CA SER A 139 11.98 -40.03 -13.84
C SER A 139 11.41 -40.31 -15.23
N SER A 140 11.27 -39.27 -16.05
CA SER A 140 11.11 -39.41 -17.50
C SER A 140 12.47 -39.78 -18.09
N CYS A 141 12.93 -41.00 -17.83
CA CYS A 141 13.99 -41.63 -18.61
C CYS A 141 13.36 -42.15 -19.92
N SER A 142 13.81 -41.61 -21.04
CA SER A 142 13.82 -42.29 -22.35
C SER A 142 15.27 -42.45 -22.78
#